data_AF-A0A411LNE1-F1
#
_entry.id   AF-A0A411LNE1-F1
#
_cell.length_a   1.000
_cell.length_b   1.000
_cell.length_c   1.000
_cell.angle_alpha   90.00
_cell.angle_beta   90.00
_cell.angle_gamma   90.00
#
_symmetry.space_group_name_H-M   'P 1'
#
loop_
_entity.id
_entity.type
_entity.pdbx_description
1 polymer ?
#
loop_
_entity_poly.entity_id
_entity_poly.type
_entity_poly.pdbx_seq_one_letter_code
_entity_poly.pdbx_strand_id
1 'polypeptide(L)'
;MRPDLADVRLAEYVFAPHYAAPLSYRTNAPATLREGRRADSAVLAELKAGEAFEVLELAGGHAWGIAPLLGLVGYCDATLLEPVQ
;
A
#
# COMPACT_ATOMS: atom_id res chain seq x y z
N MET A 1 7.66 5.10 6.68
CA MET A 1 6.78 4.54 7.75
C MET A 1 5.52 5.41 7.95
N ARG A 2 4.35 4.80 8.23
CA ARG A 2 3.08 5.47 8.62
C ARG A 2 2.62 4.95 9.99
N PRO A 3 3.11 5.51 11.12
CA PRO A 3 2.77 4.99 12.45
C PRO A 3 1.34 5.35 12.87
N ASP A 4 0.69 6.28 12.14
CA ASP A 4 -0.65 6.78 12.41
C ASP A 4 -1.78 5.91 11.84
N LEU A 5 -1.47 5.00 10.90
CA LEU A 5 -2.45 4.24 10.15
C LEU A 5 -2.06 2.76 10.08
N ALA A 6 -2.97 1.89 10.51
CA ALA A 6 -2.82 0.44 10.42
C ALA A 6 -4.04 -0.22 9.78
N ASP A 7 -3.85 -1.47 9.36
CA ASP A 7 -4.95 -2.34 8.97
C ASP A 7 -5.83 -2.68 10.18
N VAL A 8 -7.15 -2.61 10.02
CA VAL A 8 -8.13 -2.98 11.07
C VAL A 8 -7.98 -4.41 11.57
N ARG A 9 -7.44 -5.32 10.74
CA ARG A 9 -7.09 -6.70 11.13
C ARG A 9 -6.07 -6.75 12.28
N LEU A 10 -5.34 -5.65 12.52
CA LEU A 10 -4.34 -5.53 13.57
C LEU A 10 -4.84 -4.79 14.83
N ALA A 11 -6.11 -4.39 14.90
CA ALA A 11 -6.63 -3.54 15.98
C ALA A 11 -6.52 -4.13 17.38
N GLU A 12 -6.48 -5.47 17.50
CA GLU A 12 -6.29 -6.15 18.79
C GLU A 12 -4.82 -6.38 19.15
N TYR A 13 -3.89 -6.14 18.22
CA TYR A 13 -2.47 -6.53 18.35
C TYR A 13 -1.52 -5.34 18.44
N VAL A 14 -1.83 -4.22 17.77
CA VAL A 14 -0.98 -3.03 17.73
C VAL A 14 -1.83 -1.80 18.01
N PHE A 15 -1.24 -0.73 18.54
CA PHE A 15 -1.91 0.56 18.68
C PHE A 15 -1.62 1.45 17.47
N ALA A 16 -2.66 2.00 16.85
CA ALA A 16 -2.58 3.04 15.85
C ALA A 16 -3.68 4.10 16.11
N PRO A 17 -3.39 5.39 15.88
CA PRO A 17 -4.40 6.45 15.88
C PRO A 17 -5.60 6.17 14.97
N HIS A 18 -5.38 5.53 13.81
CA HIS A 18 -6.43 5.17 12.87
C HIS A 18 -6.26 3.75 12.35
N TYR A 19 -7.38 3.04 12.23
CA TYR A 19 -7.46 1.76 11.54
C TYR A 19 -8.32 1.88 10.29
N ALA A 20 -7.89 1.26 9.20
CA ALA A 20 -8.66 1.18 7.97
C ALA A 20 -8.86 -0.28 7.56
N ALA A 21 -10.05 -0.58 7.05
CA ALA A 21 -10.26 -1.83 6.30
C ALA A 21 -9.58 -1.69 4.94
N PRO A 22 -8.70 -2.63 4.54
CA PRO A 22 -8.02 -2.56 3.25
C PRO A 22 -9.00 -2.71 2.08
N LEU A 23 -8.82 -1.87 1.06
CA LEU A 23 -9.51 -1.99 -0.22
C LEU A 23 -8.69 -2.86 -1.16
N SER A 24 -9.32 -3.85 -1.80
CA SER A 24 -8.65 -4.76 -2.72
C SER A 24 -8.35 -4.08 -4.06
N TYR A 25 -7.08 -3.97 -4.39
CA TYR A 25 -6.56 -3.48 -5.66
C TYR A 25 -5.59 -4.50 -6.26
N ARG A 26 -5.23 -4.26 -7.51
CA ARG A 26 -4.08 -4.89 -8.15
C ARG A 26 -3.32 -3.85 -8.95
N THR A 27 -2.06 -4.13 -9.24
CA THR A 27 -1.27 -3.31 -10.16
C THR A 27 -1.78 -3.49 -11.60
N ASN A 28 -1.91 -2.40 -12.35
CA ASN A 28 -2.27 -2.45 -13.78
C ASN A 28 -1.04 -2.48 -14.71
N ALA A 29 0.14 -2.19 -14.16
CA ALA A 29 1.45 -2.23 -14.79
C ALA A 29 2.52 -2.52 -13.71
N PRO A 30 3.78 -2.82 -14.06
CA PRO A 30 4.83 -2.94 -13.05
C PRO A 30 4.92 -1.67 -12.20
N ALA A 31 5.03 -1.84 -10.89
CA ALA A 31 5.00 -0.73 -9.94
C ALA A 31 6.05 -0.89 -8.85
N THR A 32 6.66 0.23 -8.43
CA THR A 32 7.69 0.23 -7.38
C THR A 32 7.06 0.54 -6.03
N LEU A 33 7.26 -0.36 -5.05
CA LEU A 33 6.88 -0.13 -3.67
C LEU A 33 7.98 0.65 -2.94
N ARG A 34 7.62 1.77 -2.31
CA ARG A 34 8.58 2.69 -1.67
C ARG A 34 8.31 2.88 -0.18
N GLU A 35 9.36 3.17 0.59
CA GLU A 35 9.24 3.43 2.03
C GLU A 35 8.50 4.75 2.33
N GLY A 36 8.70 5.74 1.46
CA GLY A 36 8.13 7.08 1.53
C GLY A 36 7.46 7.51 0.23
N ARG A 37 6.66 8.57 0.32
CA ARG A 37 5.83 9.08 -0.79
C ARG A 37 6.65 9.61 -1.97
N ARG A 38 7.87 10.12 -1.73
CA ARG A 38 8.68 10.74 -2.78
C ARG A 38 9.28 9.69 -3.72
N ALA A 39 9.42 10.04 -5.00
CA ALA A 39 9.99 9.16 -6.02
C ALA A 39 11.47 8.78 -5.78
N ASP A 40 12.20 9.57 -5.00
CA ASP A 40 13.59 9.30 -4.59
C ASP A 40 13.69 8.50 -3.28
N SER A 41 12.56 8.15 -2.66
CA SER A 41 12.53 7.31 -1.47
C SER A 41 13.01 5.89 -1.77
N ALA A 42 13.60 5.25 -0.75
CA ALA A 42 14.09 3.89 -0.80
C ALA A 42 13.05 2.94 -1.41
N VAL A 43 13.53 2.13 -2.37
CA VAL A 43 12.74 1.06 -2.98
C VAL A 43 12.73 -0.13 -2.03
N LEU A 44 11.54 -0.59 -1.68
CA LEU A 44 11.34 -1.79 -0.87
C LEU A 44 11.21 -3.03 -1.76
N ALA A 45 10.49 -2.92 -2.87
CA ALA A 45 10.27 -4.00 -3.82
C ALA A 45 9.76 -3.48 -5.18
N GLU A 46 9.83 -4.34 -6.20
CA GLU A 46 9.12 -4.17 -7.46
C GLU A 46 7.96 -5.17 -7.51
N LEU A 47 6.78 -4.68 -7.86
CA LEU A 47 5.56 -5.45 -8.04
C LEU A 47 5.34 -5.71 -9.52
N LYS A 48 4.93 -6.93 -9.87
CA LYS A 48 4.59 -7.28 -11.26
C LYS A 48 3.23 -6.69 -11.62
N ALA A 49 2.94 -6.53 -12.90
CA ALA A 49 1.59 -6.20 -13.36
C ALA A 49 0.60 -7.31 -12.97
N GLY A 50 -0.59 -6.93 -12.52
CA GLY A 50 -1.64 -7.83 -12.04
C GLY A 50 -1.43 -8.34 -10.61
N GLU A 51 -0.36 -7.92 -9.93
CA GLU A 51 -0.07 -8.32 -8.57
C GLU A 51 -1.02 -7.65 -7.57
N ALA A 52 -1.45 -8.39 -6.55
CA ALA A 52 -2.37 -7.89 -5.56
C ALA A 52 -1.76 -6.77 -4.71
N PHE A 53 -2.56 -5.77 -4.39
CA PHE A 53 -2.21 -4.68 -3.50
C PHE A 53 -3.42 -4.27 -2.67
N GLU A 54 -3.27 -4.16 -1.36
CA GLU A 54 -4.36 -3.80 -0.45
C GLU A 54 -4.19 -2.34 -0.01
N VAL A 55 -5.07 -1.46 -0.48
CA VAL A 55 -4.97 -0.01 -0.25
C VAL A 55 -5.59 0.37 1.09
N LEU A 56 -4.83 1.06 1.94
CA LEU A 56 -5.31 1.63 3.21
C LEU A 56 -5.63 3.13 3.09
N GLU A 57 -4.91 3.86 2.24
CA GLU A 57 -5.15 5.28 1.98
C GLU A 57 -4.83 5.64 0.52
N LEU A 58 -5.68 6.45 -0.10
CA LEU A 58 -5.42 7.16 -1.36
C LEU A 58 -5.40 8.66 -1.09
N ALA A 59 -4.26 9.31 -1.34
CA ALA A 59 -4.15 10.75 -1.18
C ALA A 59 -3.09 11.31 -2.13
N GLY A 60 -3.37 12.44 -2.77
CA GLY A 60 -2.39 13.19 -3.58
C GLY A 60 -1.68 12.33 -4.64
N GLY A 61 -2.40 11.44 -5.32
CA GLY A 61 -1.86 10.56 -6.38
C GLY A 61 -1.05 9.36 -5.89
N HIS A 62 -0.97 9.11 -4.58
CA HIS A 62 -0.25 7.96 -4.03
C HIS A 62 -1.20 7.08 -3.23
N ALA A 63 -0.93 5.78 -3.26
CA ALA A 63 -1.53 4.80 -2.39
C ALA A 63 -0.54 4.43 -1.28
N TRP A 64 -1.00 4.39 -0.04
CA TRP A 64 -0.33 3.65 1.03
C TRP A 64 -1.08 2.35 1.26
N GLY A 65 -0.36 1.23 1.30
CA GLY A 65 -1.01 -0.07 1.38
C GLY A 65 -0.04 -1.23 1.62
N ILE A 66 -0.58 -2.43 1.48
CA ILE A 66 0.07 -3.69 1.76
C ILE A 66 0.31 -4.42 0.43
N ALA A 67 1.53 -4.91 0.22
CA ALA A 67 1.86 -5.89 -0.81
C ALA A 67 1.82 -7.29 -0.18
N PRO A 68 0.66 -7.98 -0.18
CA PRO A 68 0.45 -9.18 0.63
C PRO A 68 1.38 -10.34 0.25
N LEU A 69 1.72 -10.46 -1.05
CA LEU A 69 2.64 -11.52 -1.51
C LEU A 69 4.04 -11.38 -0.92
N LEU A 70 4.46 -10.16 -0.59
CA LEU A 70 5.78 -9.85 -0.05
C LEU A 70 5.78 -9.64 1.47
N GLY A 71 4.59 -9.52 2.08
CA GLY A 71 4.47 -9.17 3.50
C GLY A 71 5.00 -7.77 3.81
N LEU A 72 4.96 -6.85 2.84
CA LEU A 72 5.48 -5.49 2.96
C LEU A 72 4.37 -4.45 2.96
N VAL A 73 4.64 -3.30 3.57
CA VAL A 73 3.82 -2.10 3.45
C VAL A 73 4.63 -0.98 2.81
N GLY A 74 3.98 -0.13 2.03
CA GLY A 74 4.67 0.95 1.34
C GLY A 74 3.77 1.85 0.52
N TYR A 75 4.40 2.84 -0.10
CA TYR A 75 3.79 3.72 -1.07
C TYR A 75 3.90 3.14 -2.48
N CYS A 76 2.83 3.30 -3.25
CA CYS A 76 2.77 3.04 -4.68
C CYS A 76 2.16 4.26 -5.39
N ASP A 77 2.49 4.46 -6.66
CA ASP A 77 1.76 5.40 -7.51
C ASP A 77 0.31 4.88 -7.68
N ALA A 78 -0.67 5.71 -7.34
CA ALA A 78 -2.08 5.31 -7.40
C ALA A 78 -2.58 5.12 -8.84
N THR A 79 -1.92 5.74 -9.83
CA THR A 79 -2.27 5.57 -11.25
C THR A 79 -1.89 4.19 -11.79
N LEU A 80 -0.99 3.48 -11.10
CA LEU A 80 -0.56 2.12 -11.43
C LEU A 80 -1.43 1.05 -10.76
N LEU A 81 -2.51 1.45 -10.09
CA LEU A 81 -3.40 0.56 -9.34
C LEU A 81 -4.81 0.63 -9.91
N GLU A 82 -5.49 -0.51 -9.92
CA GLU A 82 -6.90 -0.62 -10.27
C GLU A 82 -7.68 -1.43 -9.22
N PRO A 83 -8.93 -1.04 -8.90
CA PRO A 83 -9.77 -1.80 -7.98
C PRO A 83 -10.04 -3.22 -8.50
N VAL A 84 -10.10 -4.19 -7.59
CA VAL A 84 -10.64 -5.51 -7.89
C VAL A 84 -12.16 -5.46 -7.66
N GLN A 85 -12.95 -5.74 -8.70
CA GLN A 85 -14.42 -5.85 -8.62
C GLN A 85 -14.85 -7.12 -7.89
#